data_AF-A0A445MXQ0-F1
#
_entry.id   AF-A0A445MXQ0-F1
#
_cell.length_a   1.000
_cell.length_b   1.000
_cell.length_c   1.000
_cell.angle_alpha   90.00
_cell.angle_beta   90.00
_cell.angle_gamma   90.00
#
_symmetry.space_group_name_H-M   'P 1'
#
loop_
_entity.id
_entity.type
_entity.pdbx_description
1 polymer ?
#
loop_
_entity_poly.entity_id
_entity_poly.type
_entity_poly.pdbx_seq_one_letter_code
_entity_poly.pdbx_strand_id
1 'polypeptide(L)' 'MAASKIAITIDDNTLKRLDILVKSKFFPNRSKAIQEAVTEKLNHPRL' A
#
# COMPACT_ATOMS: atom_id res chain seq x y z
N MET A 1 -2.83 0.19 -17.20
CA MET A 1 -4.17 0.10 -16.60
C MET A 1 -4.49 1.40 -15.89
N ALA A 2 -5.71 1.91 -16.02
CA ALA A 2 -6.15 3.06 -15.26
C ALA A 2 -6.27 2.68 -13.77
N ALA A 3 -5.89 3.58 -12.87
CA ALA A 3 -6.04 3.40 -11.43
C ALA A 3 -7.24 4.22 -10.95
N SER A 4 -8.14 3.58 -10.20
CA SER A 4 -9.27 4.26 -9.54
C SER A 4 -8.82 4.83 -8.20
N LYS A 5 -9.29 6.03 -7.85
CA LYS A 5 -9.02 6.64 -6.54
C LYS A 5 -10.08 6.21 -5.53
N ILE A 6 -9.63 5.83 -4.34
CA ILE A 6 -10.48 5.51 -3.20
C ILE A 6 -9.96 6.21 -1.95
N ALA A 7 -10.86 6.57 -1.03
CA ALA A 7 -10.50 6.96 0.32
C ALA A 7 -10.55 5.71 1.22
N ILE A 8 -9.57 5.56 2.11
CA ILE A 8 -9.51 4.45 3.07
C ILE A 8 -9.17 4.99 4.46
N THR A 9 -9.58 4.26 5.49
CA THR A 9 -9.08 4.47 6.86
C THR A 9 -8.01 3.43 7.16
N ILE A 10 -6.90 3.86 7.73
CA ILE A 10 -5.78 3.01 8.16
C ILE A 10 -5.24 3.57 9.48
N ASP A 11 -4.76 2.70 10.36
CA ASP A 11 -4.22 3.16 11.63
C ASP A 11 -2.91 3.95 11.44
N ASP A 12 -2.64 4.86 12.39
CA ASP A 12 -1.51 5.78 12.33
C ASP A 12 -0.15 5.06 12.31
N ASN A 13 -0.02 3.95 13.04
CA ASN A 13 1.25 3.21 13.07
C ASN A 13 1.55 2.57 11.72
N THR A 14 0.55 1.97 11.07
CA THR A 14 0.70 1.43 9.72
C THR A 14 0.99 2.54 8.71
N LEU A 15 0.31 3.69 8.80
CA LEU A 15 0.59 4.84 7.93
C LEU A 15 2.03 5.35 8.08
N LYS A 16 2.54 5.45 9.31
CA LYS A 16 3.93 5.85 9.58
C LYS A 16 4.94 4.87 8.97
N ARG A 17 4.70 3.56 9.10
CA ARG A 17 5.56 2.53 8.49
C ARG A 17 5.54 2.61 6.97
N LEU A 18 4.36 2.81 6.38
CA LEU A 18 4.21 3.02 4.94
C LEU A 18 5.01 4.25 4.47
N ASP A 19 4.93 5.35 5.21
CA ASP A 19 5.67 6.57 4.89
C ASP A 19 7.19 6.40 4.96
N ILE A 20 7.69 5.60 5.90
CA ILE A 20 9.12 5.27 5.98
C ILE A 20 9.56 4.54 4.71
N LEU A 21 8.79 3.55 4.23
CA LEU A 21 9.13 2.79 3.02
C LEU A 21 9.17 3.67 1.77
N VAL A 22 8.25 4.64 1.67
CA VAL A 22 8.26 5.62 0.57
C VAL A 22 9.45 6.58 0.70
N LYS A 23 9.73 7.10 1.89
CA LYS A 23 10.88 8.00 2.14
C LYS A 23 12.21 7.33 1.85
N SER A 24 12.33 6.04 2.18
CA SER A 24 13.50 5.20 1.90
C SER A 24 13.61 4.77 0.43
N LYS A 25 12.72 5.27 -0.45
CA LYS A 25 12.66 4.95 -1.89
C LYS A 25 12.43 3.46 -2.20
N PHE A 26 11.97 2.67 -1.22
CA PHE A 26 11.60 1.27 -1.45
C PHE A 26 10.35 1.18 -2.34
N PHE A 27 9.41 2.10 -2.14
CA PHE A 27 8.28 2.32 -3.05
C PHE A 27 8.28 3.76 -3.58
N PRO A 28 7.81 3.98 -4.83
CA PRO A 28 7.77 5.32 -5.42
C PRO A 28 6.69 6.22 -4.80
N ASN A 29 5.62 5.65 -4.25
CA ASN A 29 4.55 6.37 -3.55
C ASN A 29 3.67 5.40 -2.74
N ARG A 30 2.81 5.96 -1.89
CA ARG A 30 1.83 5.22 -1.06
C ARG A 30 0.91 4.35 -1.90
N SER A 31 0.38 4.87 -3.00
CA SER A 31 -0.58 4.13 -3.86
C SER A 31 0.05 2.87 -4.45
N LYS A 32 1.31 2.92 -4.88
CA LYS A 32 2.02 1.76 -5.42
C LYS A 32 2.25 0.69 -4.35
N ALA A 33 2.72 1.11 -3.17
CA ALA A 33 2.94 0.21 -2.03
C ALA A 33 1.65 -0.50 -1.61
N ILE A 34 0.55 0.25 -1.47
CA ILE A 34 -0.77 -0.31 -1.11
C ILE A 34 -1.28 -1.24 -2.22
N GLN A 35 -1.15 -0.85 -3.49
CA GLN A 35 -1.56 -1.69 -4.62
C GLN A 35 -0.83 -3.03 -4.62
N GLU A 36 0.48 -3.06 -4.41
CA GLU A 36 1.24 -4.30 -4.36
C GLU A 36 0.82 -5.19 -3.19
N ALA A 37 0.69 -4.62 -1.98
CA ALA A 37 0.25 -5.37 -0.80
C ALA A 37 -1.16 -5.96 -0.95
N VAL A 38 -2.10 -5.19 -1.52
CA VAL A 38 -3.46 -5.66 -1.79
C VAL A 38 -3.47 -6.73 -2.87
N THR A 39 -2.74 -6.52 -3.98
CA THR A 39 -2.63 -7.53 -5.05
C THR A 39 -2.01 -8.83 -4.54
N GLU A 40 -0.95 -8.76 -3.73
CA GLU A 40 -0.32 -9.92 -3.10
C GLU A 40 -1.35 -10.70 -2.26
N LYS A 41 -2.10 -9.99 -1.41
CA LYS A 41 -3.13 -10.61 -0.55
C LYS A 41 -4.27 -11.24 -1.35
N LEU A 42 -4.68 -10.62 -2.46
CA LEU A 42 -5.73 -11.14 -3.34
C LEU A 42 -5.25 -12.37 -4.15
N ASN A 43 -3.99 -12.39 -4.58
CA ASN A 43 -3.42 -13.50 -5.35
C ASN A 43 -3.06 -14.71 -4.47
N HIS A 44 -2.76 -14.47 -3.20
CA HIS A 44 -2.48 -15.52 -2.21
C HIS A 44 -3.43 -15.40 -1.01
N PRO A 45 -4.71 -15.76 -1.18
CA PRO A 45 -5.75 -15.58 -0.17
C PRO A 45 -5.65 -16.57 1.01
N ARG A 46 -4.47 -17.10 1.33
CA ARG A 46 -4.30 -18.02 2.46
C ARG A 46 -4.53 -17.28 3.78
N LEU A 47 -5.76 -17.42 4.26
CA LEU A 47 -6.14 -17.53 5.67
C LEU A 47 -5.59 -18.85 6.24
#